data_AF-A0A7V8WHJ2-F1
#
_entry.id   AF-A0A7V8WHJ2-F1
#
_cell.length_a   1.000
_cell.length_b   1.000
_cell.length_c   1.000
_cell.angle_alpha   90.00
_cell.angle_beta   90.00
_cell.angle_gamma   90.00
#
_symmetry.space_group_name_H-M   'P 1'
#
loop_
_entity.id
_entity.type
_entity.pdbx_description
1 polymer ?
#
loop_
_entity_poly.entity_id
_entity_poly.type
_entity_poly.pdbx_seq_one_letter_code
_entity_poly.pdbx_strand_id
1 'polypeptide(L)'
;MTTFTLSLPLTVVLLGAAMTGAAAAQAVPPVPSLINAVDIDRVRALYGSAAYEEALAAMPAVNGESVRTDLEQYRALCLLALGREKDAVATVERLVRDNPTYLPAAGDISPRMQTIFAAARLKLVPALAKAAYGEAKAAYETSNREGAHAAFKQTVELIDSLPATEQAPLADLRLLAGEFLK
;
A
#
# COMPACT_ATOMS: atom_id res chain seq x y z
N MET A 1 15.77 61.18 69.00
CA MET A 1 17.01 61.89 69.40
C MET A 1 18.10 61.42 68.43
N THR A 2 18.28 62.17 67.33
CA THR A 2 19.49 63.01 67.00
C THR A 2 20.67 62.12 66.58
N THR A 3 21.28 62.20 65.38
CA THR A 3 21.59 63.35 64.48
C THR A 3 22.23 62.87 63.15
N PHE A 4 22.04 63.62 62.05
CA PHE A 4 23.00 64.14 61.01
C PHE A 4 24.30 63.31 60.71
N THR A 5 24.87 63.08 59.49
CA THR A 5 24.99 63.86 58.24
C THR A 5 25.82 63.15 57.14
N LEU A 6 25.62 63.58 55.87
CA LEU A 6 26.54 63.70 54.70
C LEU A 6 27.37 62.51 54.16
N SER A 7 27.18 62.13 52.88
CA SER A 7 28.00 62.61 51.74
C SER A 7 27.70 61.81 50.45
N LEU A 8 27.23 62.53 49.43
CA LEU A 8 27.12 62.17 47.99
C LEU A 8 28.54 62.19 47.33
N PRO A 9 28.73 61.95 46.00
CA PRO A 9 27.78 61.55 44.92
C PRO A 9 28.34 60.54 43.86
N LEU A 10 27.52 60.31 42.82
CA LEU A 10 27.91 60.13 41.39
C LEU A 10 28.43 58.71 41.02
N THR A 11 28.06 58.01 39.94
CA THR A 11 27.28 58.27 38.71
C THR A 11 27.19 56.90 37.97
N VAL A 12 26.07 56.60 37.29
CA VAL A 12 25.99 56.08 35.89
C VAL A 12 26.59 54.68 35.58
N VAL A 13 26.05 53.74 34.79
CA VAL A 13 24.88 53.57 33.90
C VAL A 13 24.85 52.10 33.41
N LEU A 14 23.66 51.62 33.05
CA LEU A 14 23.23 50.49 32.18
C LEU A 14 24.22 49.39 31.72
N LEU A 15 23.78 48.13 31.84
CA LEU A 15 23.42 47.16 30.75
C LEU A 15 23.19 45.80 31.45
N GLY A 16 22.06 45.08 31.35
CA GLY A 16 21.36 44.65 30.15
C GLY A 16 21.63 43.16 29.90
N ALA A 17 20.71 42.27 30.29
CA ALA A 17 20.58 40.91 29.70
C ALA A 17 19.24 40.28 30.09
N ALA A 18 18.35 40.17 29.09
CA ALA A 18 17.05 39.55 29.18
C ALA A 18 17.17 38.03 29.36
N MET A 19 16.43 37.48 30.32
CA MET A 19 16.18 36.04 30.45
C MET A 19 15.00 35.68 29.54
N THR A 20 15.30 35.18 28.34
CA THR A 20 14.31 34.61 27.42
C THR A 20 14.49 33.10 27.40
N GLY A 21 13.66 32.39 28.16
CA GLY A 21 13.60 30.93 28.13
C GLY A 21 12.87 30.47 26.87
N ALA A 22 13.64 29.99 25.88
CA ALA A 22 13.09 29.31 24.72
C ALA A 22 12.78 27.85 25.09
N ALA A 23 11.50 27.52 25.24
CA ALA A 23 11.02 26.16 25.28
C ALA A 23 11.24 25.52 23.89
N ALA A 24 12.29 24.72 23.76
CA ALA A 24 12.51 23.89 22.59
C ALA A 24 11.42 22.82 22.55
N ALA A 25 10.37 23.07 21.76
CA ALA A 25 9.46 22.05 21.28
C ALA A 25 10.29 21.02 20.51
N GLN A 26 10.50 19.85 21.13
CA GLN A 26 11.16 18.72 20.49
C GLN A 26 10.25 18.24 19.36
N ALA A 27 10.56 18.65 18.13
CA ALA A 27 10.02 18.04 16.94
C ALA A 27 10.52 16.60 16.90
N VAL A 28 9.65 15.65 17.24
CA VAL A 28 9.89 14.22 17.02
C VAL A 28 10.03 14.05 15.50
N PRO A 29 11.21 13.63 14.98
CA PRO A 29 11.36 13.38 13.56
C PRO A 29 10.44 12.21 13.16
N PRO A 30 9.81 12.24 11.97
CA PRO A 30 9.08 11.08 11.46
C PRO A 30 10.06 9.91 11.37
N VAL A 31 9.88 8.89 12.21
CA VAL A 31 10.69 7.67 12.13
C VAL A 31 10.34 6.99 10.80
N PRO A 32 11.27 6.88 9.84
CA PRO A 32 11.02 6.11 8.63
C PRO A 32 10.78 4.65 9.05
N SER A 33 9.71 4.03 8.53
CA SER A 33 9.23 2.70 8.90
C SER A 33 10.18 1.57 8.47
N LEU A 34 11.37 1.51 9.05
CA LEU A 34 12.37 0.45 8.86
C LEU A 34 11.87 -0.92 9.31
N ILE A 35 10.82 -0.95 10.14
CA ILE A 35 10.24 -2.17 10.70
C ILE A 35 9.60 -3.05 9.61
N ASN A 36 9.00 -2.45 8.56
CA ASN A 36 8.24 -3.22 7.57
C ASN A 36 9.14 -4.08 6.65
N ALA A 37 10.30 -3.55 6.24
CA ALA A 37 11.24 -4.26 5.37
C ALA A 37 11.93 -5.41 6.11
N VAL A 38 12.31 -5.20 7.37
CA VAL A 38 12.91 -6.23 8.23
C VAL A 38 11.93 -7.39 8.46
N ASP A 39 10.63 -7.11 8.51
CA ASP A 39 9.62 -8.14 8.77
C ASP A 39 9.38 -9.06 7.56
N ILE A 40 9.33 -8.51 6.34
CA ILE A 40 9.19 -9.33 5.13
C ILE A 40 10.43 -10.19 4.86
N ASP A 41 11.63 -9.68 5.18
CA ASP A 41 12.87 -10.46 5.05
C ASP A 41 12.87 -11.67 6.00
N ARG A 42 12.32 -11.52 7.21
CA ARG A 42 12.12 -12.64 8.15
C ARG A 42 11.17 -13.70 7.58
N VAL A 43 10.05 -13.29 7.01
CA VAL A 43 9.10 -14.22 6.36
C VAL A 43 9.76 -14.96 5.20
N ARG A 44 10.52 -14.26 4.35
CA ARG A 44 11.26 -14.85 3.24
C ARG A 44 12.30 -15.87 3.73
N ALA A 45 13.03 -15.56 4.81
CA ALA A 45 14.00 -16.47 5.40
C ALA A 45 13.33 -17.75 5.93
N LEU A 46 12.22 -17.62 6.67
CA LEU A 46 11.45 -18.76 7.18
C LEU A 46 10.86 -19.60 6.05
N TYR A 47 10.33 -18.97 5.00
CA TYR A 47 9.89 -19.67 3.80
C TYR A 47 11.02 -20.46 3.13
N GLY A 48 12.19 -19.83 2.96
CA GLY A 48 13.38 -20.46 2.37
C GLY A 48 13.93 -21.64 3.18
N SER A 49 13.72 -21.64 4.50
CA SER A 49 14.07 -22.75 5.39
C SER A 49 12.95 -23.80 5.54
N ALA A 50 11.87 -23.71 4.74
CA ALA A 50 10.68 -24.55 4.81
C ALA A 50 9.94 -24.51 6.18
N ALA A 51 10.15 -23.45 6.96
CA ALA A 51 9.49 -23.18 8.23
C ALA A 51 8.14 -22.45 7.98
N TYR A 52 7.23 -23.13 7.27
CA TYR A 52 6.02 -22.50 6.70
C TYR A 52 5.01 -22.04 7.75
N GLU A 53 4.83 -22.80 8.84
CA GLU A 53 3.93 -22.40 9.92
C GLU A 53 4.51 -21.21 10.70
N GLU A 54 5.83 -21.21 10.97
CA GLU A 54 6.48 -20.06 11.59
C GLU A 54 6.44 -18.83 10.68
N ALA A 55 6.60 -19.01 9.36
CA ALA A 55 6.49 -17.93 8.39
C ALA A 55 5.10 -17.28 8.45
N LEU A 56 4.03 -18.09 8.47
CA LEU A 56 2.65 -17.60 8.59
C LEU A 56 2.42 -16.88 9.92
N ALA A 57 2.94 -17.41 11.03
CA ALA A 57 2.81 -16.80 12.35
C ALA A 57 3.61 -15.48 12.48
N ALA A 58 4.68 -15.33 11.70
CA ALA A 58 5.52 -14.13 11.69
C ALA A 58 4.97 -12.99 10.81
N MET A 59 3.90 -13.21 10.03
CA MET A 59 3.39 -12.18 9.11
C MET A 59 2.75 -11.00 9.86
N PRO A 60 3.30 -9.78 9.75
CA PRO A 60 2.72 -8.61 10.40
C PRO A 60 1.43 -8.12 9.75
N ALA A 61 0.69 -7.30 10.50
CA ALA A 61 -0.28 -6.39 9.90
C ALA A 61 0.47 -5.27 9.19
N VAL A 62 0.30 -5.13 7.86
CA VAL A 62 1.13 -4.22 7.06
C VAL A 62 0.43 -2.99 6.51
N ASN A 63 1.25 -1.93 6.49
CA ASN A 63 0.98 -0.65 5.85
C ASN A 63 1.80 -0.56 4.55
N GLY A 64 1.15 -0.22 3.44
CA GLY A 64 1.75 -0.13 2.10
C GLY A 64 1.37 -1.30 1.19
N GLU A 65 1.03 -0.97 -0.06
CA GLU A 65 0.46 -1.89 -1.05
C GLU A 65 1.45 -2.96 -1.53
N SER A 66 2.70 -2.58 -1.81
CA SER A 66 3.74 -3.52 -2.27
C SER A 66 4.10 -4.56 -1.21
N VAL A 67 4.38 -4.10 0.02
CA VAL A 67 4.68 -5.00 1.16
C VAL A 67 3.50 -5.93 1.46
N ARG A 68 2.26 -5.42 1.33
CA ARG A 68 1.05 -6.23 1.45
C ARG A 68 0.97 -7.30 0.36
N THR A 69 1.25 -6.94 -0.88
CA THR A 69 1.24 -7.87 -2.01
C THR A 69 2.27 -8.99 -1.81
N ASP A 70 3.50 -8.64 -1.45
CA ASP A 70 4.57 -9.62 -1.19
C ASP A 70 4.20 -10.57 -0.04
N LEU A 71 3.65 -10.03 1.06
CA LEU A 71 3.22 -10.86 2.19
C LEU A 71 2.08 -11.81 1.82
N GLU A 72 1.07 -11.35 1.09
CA GLU A 72 -0.03 -12.21 0.66
C GLU A 72 0.46 -13.27 -0.35
N GLN A 73 1.45 -12.95 -1.20
CA GLN A 73 2.11 -13.94 -2.06
C GLN A 73 2.80 -15.01 -1.21
N TYR A 74 3.63 -14.64 -0.24
CA TYR A 74 4.28 -15.61 0.65
C TYR A 74 3.29 -16.39 1.49
N ARG A 75 2.18 -15.78 1.92
CA ARG A 75 1.08 -16.47 2.61
C ARG A 75 0.49 -17.57 1.75
N ALA A 76 0.13 -17.26 0.50
CA ALA A 76 -0.39 -18.25 -0.42
C ALA A 76 0.60 -19.40 -0.65
N LEU A 77 1.89 -19.07 -0.81
CA LEU A 77 2.95 -20.07 -1.01
C LEU A 77 3.11 -21.00 0.20
N CYS A 78 3.15 -20.46 1.42
CA CYS A 78 3.24 -21.25 2.66
C CYS A 78 2.02 -22.17 2.81
N LEU A 79 0.81 -21.64 2.59
CA LEU A 79 -0.43 -22.43 2.68
C LEU A 79 -0.45 -23.57 1.65
N LEU A 80 0.01 -23.30 0.42
CA LEU A 80 0.10 -24.33 -0.61
C LEU A 80 1.12 -25.41 -0.24
N ALA A 81 2.28 -25.02 0.30
CA ALA A 81 3.32 -25.95 0.73
C ALA A 81 2.87 -26.84 1.90
N LEU A 82 2.00 -26.32 2.77
CA LEU A 82 1.37 -27.06 3.87
C LEU A 82 0.18 -27.94 3.42
N GLY A 83 -0.15 -27.97 2.12
CA GLY A 83 -1.29 -28.72 1.60
C GLY A 83 -2.66 -28.08 1.87
N ARG A 84 -2.68 -26.84 2.38
CA ARG A 84 -3.90 -26.06 2.68
C ARG A 84 -4.39 -25.31 1.45
N GLU A 85 -4.69 -26.07 0.39
CA GLU A 85 -4.97 -25.51 -0.94
C GLU A 85 -6.17 -24.55 -0.96
N LYS A 86 -7.25 -24.86 -0.23
CA LYS A 86 -8.42 -23.98 -0.14
C LYS A 86 -8.06 -22.59 0.43
N ASP A 87 -7.23 -22.57 1.46
CA ASP A 87 -6.77 -21.32 2.09
C ASP A 87 -5.82 -20.55 1.16
N ALA A 88 -4.96 -21.28 0.43
CA ALA A 88 -4.08 -20.68 -0.57
C ALA A 88 -4.88 -20.00 -1.69
N VAL A 89 -5.89 -20.69 -2.24
CA VAL A 89 -6.80 -20.14 -3.25
C VAL A 89 -7.52 -18.89 -2.71
N ALA A 90 -8.07 -18.95 -1.51
CA ALA A 90 -8.75 -17.80 -0.90
C ALA A 90 -7.81 -16.60 -0.67
N THR A 91 -6.54 -16.86 -0.34
CA THR A 91 -5.51 -15.83 -0.22
C THR A 91 -5.20 -15.20 -1.57
N VAL A 92 -5.00 -16.01 -2.62
CA VAL A 92 -4.75 -15.51 -3.97
C VAL A 92 -5.95 -14.71 -4.50
N GLU A 93 -7.18 -15.17 -4.29
CA GLU A 93 -8.37 -14.43 -4.71
C GLU A 93 -8.47 -13.05 -4.03
N ARG A 94 -8.06 -12.95 -2.76
CA ARG A 94 -8.00 -11.67 -2.05
C ARG A 94 -6.92 -10.78 -2.62
N LEU A 95 -5.73 -11.32 -2.83
CA LEU A 95 -4.61 -10.59 -3.43
C LEU A 95 -4.99 -10.06 -4.82
N VAL A 96 -5.67 -10.85 -5.64
CA VAL A 96 -6.16 -10.42 -6.97
C VAL A 96 -7.27 -9.37 -6.86
N ARG A 97 -8.11 -9.37 -5.82
CA ARG A 97 -9.07 -8.28 -5.61
C ARG A 97 -8.39 -6.97 -5.24
N ASP A 98 -7.37 -7.06 -4.38
CA ASP A 98 -6.65 -5.89 -3.88
C ASP A 98 -5.71 -5.33 -4.96
N ASN A 99 -5.08 -6.21 -5.75
CA ASN A 99 -4.10 -5.88 -6.79
C ASN A 99 -4.38 -6.69 -8.08
N PRO A 100 -5.36 -6.31 -8.90
CA PRO A 100 -5.84 -7.19 -9.98
C PRO A 100 -4.91 -7.30 -11.19
N THR A 101 -3.99 -6.34 -11.34
CA THR A 101 -2.93 -6.34 -12.36
C THR A 101 -1.69 -7.10 -11.94
N TYR A 102 -1.59 -7.48 -10.65
CA TYR A 102 -0.43 -8.20 -10.15
C TYR A 102 -0.37 -9.62 -10.74
N LEU A 103 0.83 -9.96 -11.21
CA LEU A 103 1.17 -11.29 -11.69
C LEU A 103 2.56 -11.66 -11.15
N PRO A 104 2.69 -12.77 -10.40
CA PRO A 104 3.99 -13.25 -9.97
C PRO A 104 4.87 -13.60 -11.18
N ALA A 105 6.17 -13.34 -11.09
CA ALA A 105 7.09 -13.82 -12.12
C ALA A 105 7.14 -15.35 -12.14
N ALA A 106 7.13 -15.96 -13.34
CA ALA A 106 7.04 -17.41 -13.49
C ALA A 106 8.21 -18.19 -12.84
N GLY A 107 9.37 -17.54 -12.63
CA GLY A 107 10.52 -18.13 -11.95
C GLY A 107 10.41 -18.13 -10.42
N ASP A 108 9.54 -17.30 -9.84
CA ASP A 108 9.45 -17.10 -8.39
C ASP A 108 8.44 -18.04 -7.73
N ILE A 109 7.58 -18.69 -8.52
CA ILE A 109 6.48 -19.53 -8.03
C ILE A 109 6.35 -20.84 -8.79
N SER A 110 5.88 -21.88 -8.09
CA SER A 110 5.68 -23.21 -8.68
C SER A 110 4.60 -23.20 -9.79
N PRO A 111 4.65 -24.14 -10.76
CA PRO A 111 3.63 -24.25 -11.81
C PRO A 111 2.20 -24.38 -11.27
N ARG A 112 2.05 -25.06 -10.12
CA ARG A 112 0.76 -25.18 -9.43
C ARG A 112 0.26 -23.81 -8.95
N MET A 113 1.13 -23.01 -8.33
CA MET A 113 0.75 -21.67 -7.89
C MET A 113 0.41 -20.76 -9.08
N GLN A 114 1.13 -20.87 -10.21
CA GLN A 114 0.80 -20.12 -11.43
C GLN A 114 -0.61 -20.43 -11.91
N THR A 115 -1.01 -21.71 -11.86
CA THR A 115 -2.36 -22.14 -12.22
C THR A 115 -3.42 -21.54 -11.29
N ILE A 116 -3.16 -21.47 -9.98
CA ILE A 116 -4.08 -20.86 -9.01
C ILE A 116 -4.27 -19.36 -9.29
N PHE A 117 -3.18 -18.62 -9.54
CA PHE A 117 -3.26 -17.20 -9.90
C PHE A 117 -4.01 -16.98 -11.21
N ALA A 118 -3.70 -17.76 -12.26
CA ALA A 118 -4.40 -17.66 -13.53
C ALA A 118 -5.90 -17.90 -13.38
N ALA A 119 -6.30 -18.96 -12.66
CA ALA A 119 -7.70 -19.28 -12.42
C ALA A 119 -8.43 -18.17 -11.63
N ALA A 120 -7.78 -17.63 -10.58
CA ALA A 120 -8.35 -16.54 -9.80
C ALA A 120 -8.55 -15.27 -10.65
N ARG A 121 -7.58 -14.92 -11.51
CA ARG A 121 -7.68 -13.75 -12.39
C ARG A 121 -8.77 -13.91 -13.45
N LEU A 122 -8.85 -15.07 -14.10
CA LEU A 122 -9.92 -15.36 -15.08
C LEU A 122 -11.31 -15.24 -14.46
N LYS A 123 -11.45 -15.62 -13.19
CA LYS A 123 -12.71 -15.53 -12.45
C LYS A 123 -13.06 -14.10 -12.02
N LEU A 124 -12.08 -13.33 -11.54
CA LEU A 124 -12.33 -12.07 -10.82
C LEU A 124 -12.18 -10.81 -11.69
N VAL A 125 -11.14 -10.76 -12.51
CA VAL A 125 -10.76 -9.53 -13.25
C VAL A 125 -11.87 -9.04 -14.20
N PRO A 126 -12.62 -9.90 -14.93
CA PRO A 126 -13.74 -9.43 -15.75
C PRO A 126 -14.83 -8.71 -14.96
N ALA A 127 -15.12 -9.14 -13.73
CA ALA A 127 -16.10 -8.49 -12.86
C ALA A 127 -15.56 -7.16 -12.31
N LEU A 128 -14.28 -7.13 -11.94
CA LEU A 128 -13.60 -5.92 -11.46
C LEU A 128 -13.53 -4.84 -12.56
N ALA A 129 -13.27 -5.21 -13.82
CA ALA A 129 -13.28 -4.28 -14.95
C ALA A 129 -14.67 -3.64 -15.15
N LYS A 130 -15.74 -4.44 -15.04
CA LYS A 130 -17.12 -3.92 -15.13
C LYS A 130 -17.46 -2.99 -13.96
N ALA A 131 -16.99 -3.31 -12.76
CA ALA A 131 -17.17 -2.46 -11.58
C ALA A 131 -16.46 -1.11 -11.75
N ALA A 132 -15.18 -1.12 -12.16
CA ALA A 132 -14.40 0.08 -12.44
C ALA A 132 -15.08 0.98 -13.49
N TYR A 133 -15.66 0.39 -14.54
CA TYR A 133 -16.42 1.17 -15.52
C TYR A 133 -17.68 1.81 -14.93
N GLY A 134 -18.40 1.08 -14.06
CA GLY A 134 -19.55 1.61 -13.34
C GLY A 134 -19.18 2.79 -12.43
N GLU A 135 -18.06 2.67 -11.71
CA GLU A 135 -17.49 3.75 -10.89
C GLU A 135 -17.09 4.96 -11.73
N ALA A 136 -16.46 4.73 -12.90
CA ALA A 136 -16.08 5.78 -13.83
C ALA A 136 -17.28 6.59 -14.31
N LYS A 137 -18.37 5.90 -14.68
CA LYS A 137 -19.63 6.55 -15.06
C LYS A 137 -20.21 7.38 -13.92
N ALA A 138 -20.29 6.83 -12.71
CA ALA A 138 -20.83 7.55 -11.56
C ALA A 138 -19.99 8.80 -11.21
N ALA A 139 -18.66 8.69 -11.30
CA ALA A 139 -17.76 9.83 -11.12
C ALA A 139 -17.94 10.88 -12.21
N TYR A 140 -18.13 10.47 -13.47
CA TYR A 140 -18.39 11.38 -14.59
C TYR A 140 -19.72 12.13 -14.40
N GLU A 141 -20.79 11.42 -14.03
CA GLU A 141 -22.12 11.99 -13.78
C GLU A 141 -22.11 13.00 -12.62
N THR A 142 -21.25 12.79 -11.62
CA THR A 142 -21.06 13.71 -10.49
C THR A 142 -20.02 14.81 -10.74
N SER A 143 -19.56 14.96 -12.00
CA SER A 143 -18.53 15.92 -12.41
C SER A 143 -17.15 15.73 -11.74
N ASN A 144 -16.91 14.60 -11.08
CA ASN A 144 -15.59 14.20 -10.59
C ASN A 144 -14.74 13.66 -11.76
N ARG A 145 -14.19 14.58 -12.55
CA ARG A 145 -13.40 14.25 -13.76
C ARG A 145 -12.15 13.43 -13.47
N GLU A 146 -11.45 13.75 -12.38
CA GLU A 146 -10.24 13.03 -11.98
C GLU A 146 -10.55 11.57 -11.62
N GLY A 147 -11.57 11.36 -10.78
CA GLY A 147 -12.04 10.01 -10.43
C GLY A 147 -12.56 9.23 -11.65
N ALA A 148 -13.30 9.89 -12.53
CA ALA A 148 -13.79 9.27 -13.77
C ALA A 148 -12.64 8.81 -14.66
N HIS A 149 -11.65 9.68 -14.89
CA HIS A 149 -10.48 9.36 -15.71
C HIS A 149 -9.68 8.21 -15.10
N ALA A 150 -9.44 8.23 -13.78
CA ALA A 150 -8.75 7.14 -13.07
C ALA A 150 -9.47 5.79 -13.24
N ALA A 151 -10.79 5.76 -13.06
CA ALA A 151 -11.58 4.54 -13.15
C ALA A 151 -11.75 4.03 -14.60
N PHE A 152 -11.85 4.91 -15.60
CA PHE A 152 -11.82 4.50 -17.02
C PHE A 152 -10.45 3.91 -17.39
N LYS A 153 -9.36 4.53 -16.93
CA LYS A 153 -8.01 4.00 -17.12
C LYS A 153 -7.88 2.61 -16.50
N GLN A 154 -8.33 2.44 -15.26
CA GLN A 154 -8.33 1.15 -14.58
C GLN A 154 -9.15 0.11 -15.34
N THR A 155 -10.32 0.48 -15.87
CA THR A 155 -11.15 -0.42 -16.70
C THR A 155 -10.34 -0.98 -17.88
N VAL A 156 -9.67 -0.10 -18.62
CA VAL A 156 -8.86 -0.48 -19.79
C VAL A 156 -7.69 -1.37 -19.36
N GLU A 157 -6.93 -0.97 -18.34
CA GLU A 157 -5.79 -1.74 -17.82
C GLU A 157 -6.18 -3.16 -17.35
N LEU A 158 -7.32 -3.28 -16.67
CA LEU A 158 -7.83 -4.58 -16.23
C LEU A 158 -8.18 -5.48 -17.41
N ILE A 159 -8.86 -4.95 -18.43
CA ILE A 159 -9.20 -5.72 -19.64
C ILE A 159 -7.92 -6.10 -20.39
N ASP A 160 -6.97 -5.17 -20.54
CA ASP A 160 -5.67 -5.42 -21.17
C ASP A 160 -4.85 -6.52 -20.50
N SER A 161 -4.99 -6.65 -19.19
CA SER A 161 -4.25 -7.64 -18.41
C SER A 161 -4.75 -9.08 -18.58
N LEU A 162 -5.90 -9.29 -19.23
CA LEU A 162 -6.50 -10.59 -19.49
C LEU A 162 -5.95 -11.24 -20.77
N PRO A 163 -6.01 -12.57 -20.93
CA PRO A 163 -5.72 -13.20 -22.22
C PRO A 163 -6.78 -12.81 -23.26
N ALA A 164 -6.40 -12.78 -24.54
CA ALA A 164 -7.25 -12.31 -25.63
C ALA A 164 -8.64 -12.97 -25.70
N THR A 165 -8.75 -14.25 -25.30
CA THR A 165 -10.02 -14.98 -25.24
C THR A 165 -11.02 -14.35 -24.26
N GLU A 166 -10.53 -13.82 -23.14
CA GLU A 166 -11.36 -13.14 -22.12
C GLU A 166 -11.52 -11.64 -22.40
N GLN A 167 -10.67 -11.06 -23.26
CA GLN A 167 -10.83 -9.69 -23.70
C GLN A 167 -12.00 -9.54 -24.68
N ALA A 168 -12.24 -10.53 -25.54
CA ALA A 168 -13.24 -10.44 -26.60
C ALA A 168 -14.66 -10.10 -26.08
N PRO A 169 -15.18 -10.71 -24.99
CA PRO A 169 -16.47 -10.32 -24.41
C PRO A 169 -16.51 -8.91 -23.80
N LEU A 170 -15.36 -8.27 -23.59
CA LEU A 170 -15.21 -6.96 -22.97
C LEU A 170 -14.73 -5.89 -23.98
N ALA A 171 -14.62 -6.24 -25.27
CA ALA A 171 -14.05 -5.36 -26.29
C ALA A 171 -14.79 -4.03 -26.42
N ASP A 172 -16.13 -4.06 -26.44
CA ASP A 172 -16.95 -2.84 -26.49
C ASP A 172 -16.76 -1.97 -25.25
N LEU A 173 -16.71 -2.60 -24.07
CA LEU A 173 -16.49 -1.91 -22.80
C LEU A 173 -15.14 -1.20 -22.78
N ARG A 174 -14.10 -1.89 -23.26
CA ARG A 174 -12.74 -1.34 -23.42
C ARG A 174 -12.72 -0.17 -24.39
N LEU A 175 -13.37 -0.30 -25.55
CA LEU A 175 -13.44 0.78 -26.54
C LEU A 175 -14.10 2.01 -25.94
N LEU A 176 -15.27 1.86 -25.34
CA LEU A 176 -16.01 2.96 -24.71
C LEU A 176 -15.17 3.63 -23.61
N ALA A 177 -14.57 2.86 -22.71
CA ALA A 177 -13.70 3.40 -21.67
C ALA A 177 -12.50 4.16 -22.26
N GLY A 178 -11.90 3.65 -23.35
CA GLY A 178 -10.78 4.27 -24.02
C GLY A 178 -11.11 5.61 -24.70
N GLU A 179 -12.35 5.80 -25.18
CA GLU A 179 -12.77 7.10 -25.75
C GLU A 179 -12.83 8.21 -24.69
N PHE A 180 -13.10 7.90 -23.42
CA PHE A 180 -13.09 8.88 -22.33
C PHE A 180 -11.67 9.29 -21.87
N LEU A 181 -10.63 8.62 -22.36
CA LEU A 181 -9.23 8.88 -22.01
C LEU A 181 -8.49 9.73 -23.06
N LYS A 182 -9.15 10.08 -24.17
CA LYS A 182 -8.61 10.95 -25.22
C LYS A 182 -8.95 12.41 -24.93
#